data_AF-A0A2M7X2F3-F1
#
_entry.id   AF-A0A2M7X2F3-F1
#
_cell.length_a   1.000
_cell.length_b   1.000
_cell.length_c   1.000
_cell.angle_alpha   90.00
_cell.angle_beta   90.00
_cell.angle_gamma   90.00
#
_symmetry.space_group_name_H-M   'P 1'
#
loop_
_entity.id
_entity.type
_entity.pdbx_description
1 polymer ?
#
loop_
_entity_poly.entity_id
_entity_poly.type
_entity_poly.pdbx_seq_one_letter_code
_entity_poly.pdbx_strand_id
1 'polypeptide(L)'
;FPTAKTFMETYGEQVNFVYRHFPITQSHPNALSAAYATEAAKQQGLFWEVHDWLFENQTSWATAEVNVDYWFAQFGEDLGFDEDQFKSDYVSDTVRNAVSTDRSDAQQFGVNSTPTFIINGKKLAGSIPLATFIKESGVKEPEPTVVPIDGSSEGSGDTKAPDVTGPNVPEESTSGQ
;
A
#
# COMPACT_ATOMS: atom_id res chain seq x y z
N PHE A 1 -0.67 1.46 -3.16
CA PHE A 1 -1.72 0.47 -2.83
C PHE A 1 -2.37 0.81 -1.47
N PRO A 2 -2.92 2.03 -1.28
CA PRO A 2 -3.15 2.56 0.07
C PRO A 2 -4.28 1.86 0.83
N THR A 3 -5.46 1.70 0.23
CA THR A 3 -6.64 1.16 0.95
C THR A 3 -6.43 -0.27 1.44
N ALA A 4 -5.85 -1.13 0.60
CA ALA A 4 -5.56 -2.51 0.98
C ALA A 4 -4.44 -2.59 2.03
N LYS A 5 -3.44 -1.70 1.99
CA LYS A 5 -2.43 -1.59 3.05
C LYS A 5 -3.08 -1.22 4.38
N THR A 6 -3.92 -0.18 4.42
CA THR A 6 -4.68 0.21 5.63
C THR A 6 -5.55 -0.93 6.17
N PHE A 7 -6.22 -1.67 5.28
CA PHE A 7 -6.99 -2.84 5.68
C PHE A 7 -6.10 -3.90 6.34
N MET A 8 -4.95 -4.22 5.75
CA MET A 8 -4.01 -5.22 6.28
C MET A 8 -3.36 -4.78 7.60
N GLU A 9 -3.05 -3.50 7.77
CA GLU A 9 -2.54 -2.95 9.04
C GLU A 9 -3.55 -3.11 10.18
N THR A 10 -4.85 -3.04 9.87
CA THR A 10 -5.91 -3.11 10.90
C THR A 10 -6.42 -4.53 11.13
N TYR A 11 -6.55 -5.33 10.06
CA TYR A 11 -7.25 -6.61 10.07
C TYR A 11 -6.41 -7.79 9.60
N GLY A 12 -5.11 -7.59 9.35
CA GLY A 12 -4.22 -8.59 8.75
C GLY A 12 -4.16 -9.91 9.51
N GLU A 13 -4.30 -9.88 10.83
CA GLU A 13 -4.31 -11.10 11.66
C GLU A 13 -5.59 -11.94 11.50
N GLN A 14 -6.68 -11.35 10.98
CA GLN A 14 -7.97 -12.02 10.79
C GLN A 14 -8.13 -12.60 9.37
N VAL A 15 -7.20 -12.33 8.47
CA VAL A 15 -7.31 -12.69 7.05
C VAL A 15 -6.07 -13.41 6.55
N ASN A 16 -6.24 -14.21 5.52
CA ASN A 16 -5.10 -14.68 4.72
C ASN A 16 -4.98 -13.79 3.49
N PHE A 17 -3.95 -12.95 3.45
CA PHE A 17 -3.69 -12.06 2.32
C PHE A 17 -2.67 -12.68 1.37
N VAL A 18 -3.07 -12.83 0.11
CA VAL A 18 -2.22 -13.37 -0.95
C VAL A 18 -2.08 -12.34 -2.04
N TYR A 19 -0.86 -11.88 -2.28
CA TYR A 19 -0.54 -11.07 -3.46
C TYR A 19 -0.43 -11.97 -4.69
N ARG A 20 -0.93 -11.51 -5.84
CA ARG A 20 -0.84 -12.22 -7.12
C ARG A 20 -0.44 -11.25 -8.22
N HIS A 21 0.62 -11.59 -8.94
CA HIS A 21 1.12 -10.74 -10.03
C HIS A 21 0.17 -10.72 -11.23
N PHE A 22 -0.07 -9.53 -11.79
CA PHE A 22 -0.79 -9.36 -13.05
C PHE A 22 -0.15 -8.26 -13.91
N PRO A 23 1.09 -8.45 -14.40
CA PRO A 23 1.78 -7.42 -15.17
C PRO A 23 1.07 -7.17 -16.51
N ILE A 24 0.70 -5.91 -16.77
CA ILE A 24 0.07 -5.44 -18.01
C ILE A 24 1.12 -4.66 -18.82
N THR A 25 1.91 -5.39 -19.61
CA THR A 25 3.10 -4.83 -20.28
C THR A 25 2.78 -3.89 -21.44
N GLN A 26 1.56 -3.93 -21.97
CA GLN A 26 1.14 -3.03 -23.06
C GLN A 26 1.09 -1.56 -22.62
N SER A 27 0.74 -1.30 -21.35
CA SER A 27 0.68 0.06 -20.79
C SER A 27 1.78 0.35 -19.78
N HIS A 28 2.45 -0.69 -19.26
CA HIS A 28 3.49 -0.58 -18.24
C HIS A 28 4.71 -1.44 -18.62
N PRO A 29 5.67 -0.89 -19.38
CA PRO A 29 6.77 -1.68 -19.96
C PRO A 29 7.58 -2.44 -18.91
N ASN A 30 7.77 -1.85 -17.73
CA ASN A 30 8.57 -2.44 -16.65
C ASN A 30 7.76 -3.27 -15.65
N ALA A 31 6.45 -3.46 -15.84
CA ALA A 31 5.62 -4.19 -14.88
C ALA A 31 6.07 -5.65 -14.70
N LEU A 32 6.50 -6.32 -15.77
CA LEU A 32 6.99 -7.70 -15.69
C LEU A 32 8.35 -7.77 -14.99
N SER A 33 9.24 -6.82 -15.27
CA SER A 33 10.55 -6.73 -14.64
C SER A 33 10.42 -6.47 -13.13
N ALA A 34 9.55 -5.54 -12.73
CA ALA A 34 9.25 -5.28 -11.33
C ALA A 34 8.67 -6.51 -10.62
N ALA A 35 7.77 -7.26 -11.28
CA ALA A 35 7.23 -8.51 -10.74
C ALA A 35 8.33 -9.56 -10.48
N TYR A 36 9.30 -9.72 -11.39
CA TYR A 36 10.44 -10.59 -11.18
C TYR A 36 11.34 -10.13 -10.03
N ALA A 37 11.55 -8.82 -9.89
CA ALA A 37 12.32 -8.25 -8.78
C ALA A 37 11.67 -8.57 -7.42
N THR A 38 10.35 -8.41 -7.30
CA THR A 38 9.64 -8.74 -6.06
C THR A 38 9.65 -10.24 -5.74
N GLU A 39 9.46 -11.12 -6.73
CA GLU A 39 9.50 -12.58 -6.51
C GLU A 39 10.92 -13.12 -6.26
N ALA A 40 11.96 -12.46 -6.78
CA ALA A 40 13.34 -12.76 -6.42
C ALA A 40 13.62 -12.37 -4.96
N ALA A 41 13.23 -11.16 -4.54
CA ALA A 41 13.38 -10.70 -3.16
C ALA A 41 12.62 -11.59 -2.14
N LYS A 42 11.48 -12.15 -2.56
CA LYS A 42 10.72 -13.13 -1.77
C LYS A 42 11.52 -14.37 -1.38
N GLN A 43 12.46 -14.82 -2.21
CA GLN A 43 13.32 -15.96 -1.89
C GLN A 43 14.22 -15.71 -0.66
N GLN A 44 14.38 -14.44 -0.29
CA GLN A 44 15.11 -13.99 0.88
C GLN A 44 14.21 -13.37 1.96
N GLY A 45 12.87 -13.51 1.81
CA GLY A 45 11.89 -13.04 2.78
C GLY A 45 11.54 -11.55 2.68
N LEU A 46 11.98 -10.85 1.63
CA LEU A 46 11.87 -9.39 1.50
C LEU A 46 10.84 -8.93 0.46
N PHE A 47 9.78 -9.73 0.28
CA PHE A 47 8.76 -9.45 -0.72
C PHE A 47 8.06 -8.10 -0.45
N TRP A 48 7.67 -7.84 0.80
CA TRP A 48 6.85 -6.68 1.15
C TRP A 48 7.65 -5.37 1.13
N GLU A 49 8.92 -5.43 1.53
CA GLU A 49 9.85 -4.32 1.51
C GLU A 49 10.11 -3.85 0.08
N VAL A 50 10.39 -4.79 -0.84
CA VAL A 50 10.57 -4.48 -2.27
C VAL A 50 9.25 -4.05 -2.91
N HIS A 51 8.14 -4.68 -2.55
CA HIS A 51 6.81 -4.27 -3.01
C HIS A 51 6.53 -2.80 -2.63
N ASP A 52 6.73 -2.43 -1.37
CA ASP A 52 6.44 -1.08 -0.89
C ASP A 52 7.36 -0.05 -1.57
N TRP A 53 8.65 -0.36 -1.68
CA TRP A 53 9.61 0.48 -2.42
C TRP A 53 9.14 0.72 -3.86
N LEU A 54 8.71 -0.33 -4.58
CA LEU A 54 8.24 -0.22 -5.96
C LEU A 54 7.01 0.70 -6.07
N PHE A 55 6.07 0.62 -5.13
CA PHE A 55 4.88 1.47 -5.13
C PHE A 55 5.18 2.92 -4.76
N GLU A 56 6.14 3.16 -3.87
CA GLU A 56 6.55 4.50 -3.44
C GLU A 56 7.39 5.22 -4.51
N ASN A 57 8.15 4.47 -5.31
CA ASN A 57 9.13 5.01 -6.25
C ASN A 57 8.73 4.86 -7.74
N GLN A 58 7.44 4.67 -8.07
CA GLN A 58 7.00 4.40 -9.45
C GLN A 58 7.56 5.38 -10.51
N THR A 59 7.70 6.66 -10.16
CA THR A 59 8.22 7.69 -11.07
C THR A 59 9.69 7.48 -11.45
N SER A 60 10.50 6.79 -10.61
CA SER A 60 11.92 6.56 -10.88
C SER A 60 12.17 5.39 -11.83
N TRP A 61 11.27 4.40 -11.85
CA TRP A 61 11.51 3.13 -12.54
C TRP A 61 10.48 2.78 -13.62
N ALA A 62 9.23 3.28 -13.59
CA ALA A 62 8.13 2.76 -14.42
C ALA A 62 8.39 2.80 -15.93
N THR A 63 9.15 3.79 -16.39
CA THR A 63 9.53 3.99 -17.80
C THR A 63 11.03 4.08 -18.02
N ALA A 64 11.83 3.77 -16.99
CA ALA A 64 13.29 3.78 -17.07
C ALA A 64 13.80 2.56 -17.84
N GLU A 65 15.05 2.59 -18.25
CA GLU A 65 15.75 1.37 -18.64
C GLU A 65 16.14 0.62 -17.36
N VAL A 66 15.59 -0.58 -17.18
CA VAL A 66 15.78 -1.38 -15.96
C VAL A 66 16.36 -2.76 -16.30
N ASN A 67 17.27 -3.22 -15.46
CA ASN A 67 17.82 -4.57 -15.50
C ASN A 67 17.99 -5.09 -14.06
N VAL A 68 18.59 -6.26 -13.88
CA VAL A 68 18.76 -6.84 -12.54
C VAL A 68 19.69 -6.00 -11.65
N ASP A 69 20.76 -5.43 -12.20
CA ASP A 69 21.70 -4.58 -11.46
C ASP A 69 21.04 -3.27 -11.02
N TYR A 70 20.17 -2.70 -11.85
CA TYR A 70 19.35 -1.55 -11.50
C TYR A 70 18.52 -1.84 -10.26
N TRP A 71 17.78 -2.96 -10.22
CA TRP A 71 16.95 -3.30 -9.07
C TRP A 71 17.77 -3.49 -7.80
N PHE A 72 18.90 -4.19 -7.88
CA PHE A 72 19.79 -4.34 -6.74
C PHE A 72 20.31 -2.98 -6.25
N ALA A 73 20.76 -2.10 -7.14
CA ALA A 73 21.25 -0.78 -6.75
C ALA A 73 20.17 0.12 -6.13
N GLN A 74 18.89 -0.13 -6.40
CA GLN A 74 17.79 0.70 -5.89
C GLN A 74 17.36 0.37 -4.46
N PHE A 75 17.40 -0.91 -4.08
CA PHE A 75 16.89 -1.34 -2.77
C PHE A 75 17.69 -2.50 -2.16
N GLY A 76 18.65 -3.07 -2.88
CA GLY A 76 19.44 -4.23 -2.44
C GLY A 76 20.37 -3.94 -1.29
N GLU A 77 21.13 -2.85 -1.39
CA GLU A 77 22.08 -2.46 -0.35
C GLU A 77 21.36 -2.09 0.96
N ASP A 78 20.30 -1.29 0.87
CA ASP A 78 19.54 -0.82 2.03
C ASP A 78 18.77 -1.93 2.74
N LEU A 79 18.24 -2.91 1.99
CA LEU A 79 17.51 -4.05 2.55
C LEU A 79 18.43 -5.21 2.97
N GLY A 80 19.72 -5.14 2.62
CA GLY A 80 20.75 -6.05 3.13
C GLY A 80 20.66 -7.49 2.64
N PHE A 81 20.12 -7.74 1.44
CA PHE A 81 20.03 -9.10 0.89
C PHE A 81 21.23 -9.50 0.03
N ASP A 82 21.40 -10.80 -0.16
CA ASP A 82 22.48 -11.38 -0.94
C ASP A 82 22.31 -11.05 -2.43
N GLU A 83 23.28 -10.31 -2.97
CA GLU A 83 23.29 -9.82 -4.34
C GLU A 83 23.32 -10.97 -5.37
N ASP A 84 24.19 -11.96 -5.14
CA ASP A 84 24.40 -13.06 -6.07
C ASP A 84 23.15 -13.96 -6.12
N GLN A 85 22.56 -14.23 -4.96
CA GLN A 85 21.30 -14.95 -4.87
C GLN A 85 20.18 -14.18 -5.58
N PHE A 86 20.02 -12.88 -5.31
CA PHE A 86 18.99 -12.07 -5.97
C PHE A 86 19.14 -12.09 -7.49
N LYS A 87 20.36 -11.90 -8.00
CA LYS A 87 20.63 -11.90 -9.44
C LYS A 87 20.32 -13.24 -10.09
N SER A 88 20.70 -14.33 -9.42
CA SER A 88 20.37 -15.69 -9.85
C SER A 88 18.86 -15.93 -9.87
N ASP A 89 18.17 -15.58 -8.79
CA ASP A 89 16.73 -15.81 -8.64
C ASP A 89 15.90 -14.97 -9.62
N TYR A 90 16.28 -13.71 -9.87
CA TYR A 90 15.62 -12.82 -10.82
C TYR A 90 15.53 -13.39 -12.24
N VAL A 91 16.55 -14.16 -12.66
CA VAL A 91 16.57 -14.83 -13.96
C VAL A 91 16.23 -16.32 -13.89
N SER A 92 15.73 -16.80 -12.75
CA SER A 92 15.39 -18.20 -12.56
C SER A 92 14.03 -18.55 -13.19
N ASP A 93 13.87 -19.81 -13.57
CA ASP A 93 12.57 -20.31 -14.00
C ASP A 93 11.56 -20.37 -12.85
N THR A 94 12.02 -20.50 -11.60
CA THR A 94 11.17 -20.42 -10.40
C THR A 94 10.41 -19.09 -10.36
N VAL A 95 11.12 -17.97 -10.48
CA VAL A 95 10.53 -16.63 -10.48
C VAL A 95 9.65 -16.40 -11.71
N ARG A 96 10.12 -16.79 -12.91
CA ARG A 96 9.31 -16.66 -14.14
C ARG A 96 8.01 -17.44 -14.05
N ASN A 97 8.06 -18.67 -13.55
CA ASN A 97 6.91 -19.54 -13.42
C ASN A 97 5.94 -19.03 -12.36
N ALA A 98 6.42 -18.49 -11.23
CA ALA A 98 5.57 -17.88 -10.22
C ALA A 98 4.72 -16.73 -10.81
N VAL A 99 5.36 -15.75 -11.46
CA VAL A 99 4.67 -14.61 -12.08
C VAL A 99 3.73 -15.06 -13.21
N SER A 100 4.16 -16.02 -14.03
CA SER A 100 3.35 -16.56 -15.13
C SER A 100 2.10 -17.29 -14.61
N THR A 101 2.26 -18.11 -13.56
CA THR A 101 1.17 -18.85 -12.92
C THR A 101 0.16 -17.90 -12.31
N ASP A 102 0.62 -16.89 -11.56
CA ASP A 102 -0.25 -15.87 -10.98
C ASP A 102 -1.10 -15.17 -12.03
N ARG A 103 -0.46 -14.75 -13.13
CA ARG A 103 -1.14 -14.09 -14.23
C ARG A 103 -2.15 -15.01 -14.92
N SER A 104 -1.78 -16.27 -15.17
CA SER A 104 -2.67 -17.25 -15.81
C SER A 104 -3.90 -17.55 -14.95
N ASP A 105 -3.71 -17.78 -13.65
CA ASP A 105 -4.80 -18.03 -12.73
C ASP A 105 -5.74 -16.82 -12.67
N ALA A 106 -5.19 -15.61 -12.56
CA ALA A 106 -5.99 -14.38 -12.59
C ALA A 106 -6.83 -14.25 -13.87
N GLN A 107 -6.28 -14.60 -15.03
CA GLN A 107 -7.04 -14.64 -16.29
C GLN A 107 -8.18 -15.66 -16.26
N GLN A 108 -7.96 -16.85 -15.68
CA GLN A 108 -9.00 -17.87 -15.50
C GLN A 108 -10.14 -17.39 -14.59
N PHE A 109 -9.85 -16.55 -13.60
CA PHE A 109 -10.85 -15.85 -12.78
C PHE A 109 -11.46 -14.60 -13.45
N GLY A 110 -11.13 -14.36 -14.72
CA GLY A 110 -11.63 -13.23 -15.51
C GLY A 110 -11.14 -11.88 -15.02
N VAL A 111 -9.95 -11.81 -14.43
CA VAL A 111 -9.26 -10.54 -14.13
C VAL A 111 -8.72 -9.96 -15.43
N ASN A 112 -8.99 -8.69 -15.68
CA ASN A 112 -8.56 -7.96 -16.87
C ASN A 112 -7.98 -6.57 -16.58
N SER A 113 -7.93 -6.17 -15.31
CA SER A 113 -7.37 -4.89 -14.88
C SER A 113 -6.82 -4.98 -13.46
N THR A 114 -5.98 -4.01 -13.11
CA THR A 114 -5.38 -3.87 -11.79
C THR A 114 -5.74 -2.51 -11.17
N PRO A 115 -5.97 -2.43 -9.85
CA PRO A 115 -6.09 -3.55 -8.93
C PRO A 115 -7.42 -4.32 -9.13
N THR A 116 -7.42 -5.61 -8.82
CA THR A 116 -8.63 -6.44 -8.68
C THR A 116 -8.46 -7.29 -7.43
N PHE A 117 -9.50 -7.38 -6.60
CA PHE A 117 -9.51 -8.16 -5.37
C PHE A 117 -10.50 -9.32 -5.50
N ILE A 118 -10.12 -10.49 -4.99
CA ILE A 118 -11.02 -11.63 -4.80
C ILE A 118 -11.17 -11.82 -3.29
N ILE A 119 -12.32 -11.46 -2.73
CA ILE A 119 -12.59 -11.56 -1.29
C ILE A 119 -13.69 -12.60 -1.10
N ASN A 120 -13.38 -13.72 -0.43
CA ASN A 120 -14.32 -14.84 -0.21
C ASN A 120 -15.02 -15.30 -1.50
N GLY A 121 -14.27 -15.37 -2.61
CA GLY A 121 -14.77 -15.74 -3.93
C GLY A 121 -15.46 -14.63 -4.73
N LYS A 122 -15.66 -13.44 -4.14
CA LYS A 122 -16.25 -12.29 -4.81
C LYS A 122 -15.19 -11.43 -5.49
N LYS A 123 -15.34 -11.21 -6.80
CA LYS A 123 -14.47 -10.33 -7.59
C LYS A 123 -14.89 -8.87 -7.47
N LEU A 124 -13.93 -8.01 -7.12
CA LEU A 124 -14.08 -6.57 -6.93
C LEU A 124 -12.98 -5.85 -7.72
N ALA A 125 -13.34 -5.22 -8.83
CA ALA A 125 -12.39 -4.56 -9.72
C ALA A 125 -12.19 -3.07 -9.35
N GLY A 126 -10.96 -2.59 -9.52
CA GLY A 126 -10.57 -1.19 -9.32
C GLY A 126 -10.30 -0.81 -7.87
N SER A 127 -10.13 0.49 -7.65
CA SER A 127 -9.95 1.07 -6.32
C SER A 127 -11.26 1.01 -5.54
N ILE A 128 -11.38 0.03 -4.65
CA ILE A 128 -12.56 -0.13 -3.78
C ILE A 128 -12.36 0.58 -2.42
N PRO A 129 -13.43 1.12 -1.80
CA PRO A 129 -13.36 1.74 -0.48
C PRO A 129 -13.01 0.75 0.66
N LEU A 130 -12.39 1.24 1.73
CA LEU A 130 -12.08 0.44 2.93
C LEU A 130 -13.32 -0.25 3.52
N ALA A 131 -14.45 0.45 3.56
CA ALA A 131 -15.73 -0.12 4.01
C ALA A 131 -16.18 -1.34 3.18
N THR A 132 -15.82 -1.39 1.89
CA THR A 132 -16.09 -2.56 1.05
C THR A 132 -15.19 -3.73 1.44
N PHE A 133 -13.91 -3.49 1.75
CA PHE A 133 -13.05 -4.55 2.29
C PHE A 133 -13.61 -5.14 3.59
N ILE A 134 -13.97 -4.29 4.55
CA ILE A 134 -14.51 -4.72 5.85
C ILE A 134 -15.77 -5.56 5.65
N LYS A 135 -16.74 -5.04 4.89
CA LYS A 135 -17.99 -5.73 4.60
C LYS A 135 -17.78 -7.09 3.95
N GLU A 136 -16.96 -7.17 2.90
CA GLU A 136 -16.85 -8.38 2.08
C GLU A 136 -15.89 -9.42 2.69
N SER A 137 -14.94 -8.99 3.53
CA SER A 137 -14.01 -9.90 4.22
C SER A 137 -14.65 -10.62 5.41
N GLY A 138 -15.69 -10.03 6.02
CA GLY A 138 -16.34 -10.61 7.20
C GLY A 138 -15.48 -10.56 8.46
N VAL A 139 -14.45 -9.71 8.47
CA VAL A 139 -13.63 -9.45 9.66
C VAL A 139 -14.48 -8.87 10.78
N LYS A 140 -14.09 -9.15 12.02
CA LYS A 140 -14.69 -8.51 13.18
C LYS A 140 -14.06 -7.13 13.30
N GLU A 141 -14.90 -6.10 13.31
CA GLU A 141 -14.45 -4.74 13.63
C GLU A 141 -13.76 -4.76 15.00
N PRO A 142 -12.64 -4.03 15.17
CA PRO A 142 -12.00 -3.95 16.47
C PRO A 142 -13.01 -3.39 17.47
N GLU A 143 -13.06 -4.00 18.65
CA GLU A 143 -13.81 -3.43 19.77
C GLU A 143 -13.37 -1.97 19.92
N PRO A 144 -14.32 -1.02 20.06
CA PRO A 144 -13.95 0.38 20.25
C PRO A 144 -13.01 0.45 21.44
N THR A 145 -11.81 0.98 21.22
CA THR A 145 -10.86 1.18 22.30
C THR A 145 -11.54 2.09 23.32
N VAL A 146 -11.97 1.52 24.45
CA VAL A 146 -12.49 2.30 25.57
C VAL A 146 -11.28 3.02 26.13
N VAL A 147 -11.03 4.24 25.63
CA VAL A 147 -10.06 5.13 26.25
C VAL A 147 -10.61 5.41 27.65
N PRO A 148 -9.89 5.06 28.72
CA PRO A 148 -10.32 5.43 30.06
C PRO A 148 -10.43 6.95 30.10
N ILE A 149 -11.66 7.44 30.23
CA ILE A 149 -11.91 8.79 30.69
C ILE A 149 -11.42 8.83 32.13
N ASP A 150 -10.16 9.23 32.33
CA ASP A 150 -9.69 9.76 33.61
C ASP A 150 -10.56 10.99 33.93
N GLY A 151 -11.64 10.71 34.65
CA GLY A 151 -12.44 11.72 35.32
C GLY A 151 -11.71 12.15 36.60
N SER A 152 -10.94 13.22 36.50
CA SER A 152 -10.63 14.10 37.63
C SER A 152 -11.05 15.51 37.27
N SER A 153 -12.34 15.81 37.45
CA SER A 153 -12.78 17.17 37.75
C SER A 153 -13.10 17.27 39.24
N GLU A 154 -12.30 18.05 39.97
CA GLU A 154 -12.77 18.76 41.16
C GLU A 154 -12.47 20.24 40.95
N GLY A 155 -13.51 21.05 41.00
CA GLY A 155 -13.46 22.50 40.82
C GLY A 155 -13.43 23.27 42.14
N SER A 156 -12.92 24.50 42.08
CA SER A 156 -13.19 25.67 42.94
C SER A 156 -12.35 26.81 42.34
N GLY A 157 -12.78 28.01 42.00
CA GLY A 157 -13.85 28.89 42.47
C GLY A 157 -13.27 30.32 42.42
N ASP A 158 -14.02 31.24 41.80
CA ASP A 158 -14.02 32.70 41.99
C ASP A 158 -13.07 33.70 41.25
N THR A 159 -13.74 34.44 40.35
CA THR A 159 -13.73 35.91 40.12
C THR A 159 -12.55 36.60 39.40
N LYS A 160 -12.85 37.26 38.27
CA LYS A 160 -13.07 38.72 38.15
C LYS A 160 -12.95 39.21 36.69
N ALA A 161 -13.94 39.94 36.21
CA ALA A 161 -13.93 40.68 34.94
C ALA A 161 -12.93 41.86 34.95
N PRO A 162 -12.50 42.37 33.79
CA PRO A 162 -13.13 43.62 33.39
C PRO A 162 -13.48 43.74 31.90
N ASP A 163 -14.54 44.51 31.72
CA ASP A 163 -15.02 45.22 30.55
C ASP A 163 -13.99 46.25 30.03
N VAL A 164 -13.69 46.23 28.72
CA VAL A 164 -13.26 47.42 27.97
C VAL A 164 -13.79 47.35 26.53
N THR A 165 -14.55 48.39 26.20
CA THR A 165 -15.17 48.81 24.95
C THR A 165 -14.23 48.93 23.73
N GLY A 166 -14.78 48.68 22.52
CA GLY A 166 -14.12 48.66 21.19
C GLY A 166 -13.55 49.99 20.64
N PRO A 167 -13.39 50.23 19.30
CA PRO A 167 -14.22 49.74 18.19
C PRO A 167 -13.51 49.22 16.89
N ASN A 168 -14.27 48.41 16.14
CA ASN A 168 -14.51 48.33 14.68
C ASN A 168 -13.39 48.57 13.60
N VAL A 169 -13.06 47.48 12.88
CA VAL A 169 -12.96 47.18 11.40
C VAL A 169 -12.78 48.36 10.39
N PRO A 170 -11.97 48.21 9.31
CA PRO A 170 -12.46 47.62 8.05
C PRO A 170 -11.50 46.64 7.31
N GLU A 171 -12.13 45.85 6.45
CA GLU A 171 -11.58 44.93 5.45
C GLU A 171 -10.67 45.59 4.41
N GLU A 172 -9.76 44.81 3.80
CA GLU A 172 -9.29 45.07 2.44
C GLU A 172 -9.21 43.77 1.63
N SER A 173 -9.91 43.79 0.49
CA SER A 173 -9.82 42.84 -0.62
C SER A 173 -8.70 43.26 -1.59
N THR A 174 -8.12 42.29 -2.32
CA THR A 174 -7.69 42.29 -3.76
C THR A 174 -6.55 41.27 -3.94
N SER A 175 -6.69 40.21 -4.74
CA SER A 175 -6.74 40.07 -6.21
C SER A 175 -5.37 39.73 -6.84
N GLY A 176 -5.30 38.55 -7.46
CA GLY A 176 -4.54 38.28 -8.69
C GLY A 176 -3.05 37.93 -8.60
N GLN A 177 -2.71 36.68 -8.93
CA GLN A 177 -2.10 36.29 -10.22
C GLN A 177 -2.10 34.77 -10.39
#